data_AF-A0A3A5JWJ8-F1
#
_entry.id   AF-A0A3A5JWJ8-F1
#
_cell.length_a   1.000
_cell.length_b   1.000
_cell.length_c   1.000
_cell.angle_alpha   90.00
_cell.angle_beta   90.00
_cell.angle_gamma   90.00
#
_symmetry.space_group_name_H-M   'P 1'
#
loop_
_entity.id
_entity.type
_entity.pdbx_description
1 polymer ?
#
loop_
_entity_poly.entity_id
_entity_poly.type
_entity_poly.pdbx_seq_one_letter_code
_entity_poly.pdbx_strand_id
1 'polypeptide(L)'
;MAWDAEGPALASLANALAKRPMAFVYQPRAHLPLGLSMSNDRAEARAGILQRYPEVGIIEDDPLGPLCGTPAASVGSRPDDLDPVVLQGSRPGPALERHRRQCAACGGDPASSARMAWA
;
A
#
# COMPACT_ATOMS: atom_id res chain seq x y z
N MET A 1 8.02 -14.23 -13.45
CA MET A 1 7.49 -13.39 -12.35
C MET A 1 6.10 -13.92 -12.06
N ALA A 2 5.83 -14.50 -10.88
CA ALA A 2 4.52 -15.10 -10.63
C ALA A 2 3.55 -13.99 -10.19
N TRP A 3 2.59 -13.71 -11.06
CA TRP A 3 1.54 -12.70 -10.91
C TRP A 3 0.20 -13.41 -10.92
N ASP A 4 -0.75 -12.96 -10.12
CA ASP A 4 -2.12 -13.47 -10.09
C ASP A 4 -3.15 -12.32 -10.26
N ALA A 5 -4.43 -12.63 -10.15
CA ALA A 5 -5.50 -11.66 -10.37
C ALA A 5 -5.51 -10.50 -9.34
N GLU A 6 -4.70 -10.58 -8.29
CA GLU A 6 -4.61 -9.58 -7.22
C GLU A 6 -3.20 -8.95 -7.12
N GLY A 7 -2.38 -9.14 -8.16
CA GLY A 7 -1.05 -8.55 -8.25
C GLY A 7 0.09 -9.57 -8.07
N PRO A 8 1.22 -9.17 -7.48
CA PRO A 8 2.33 -10.07 -7.20
C PRO A 8 1.89 -11.23 -6.30
N ALA A 9 2.18 -12.47 -6.70
CA ALA A 9 1.87 -13.65 -5.91
C ALA A 9 2.62 -13.62 -4.56
N LEU A 10 1.97 -14.08 -3.49
CA LEU A 10 2.53 -14.06 -2.13
C LEU A 10 3.86 -14.82 -2.02
N ALA A 11 4.01 -15.93 -2.75
CA ALA A 11 5.27 -16.67 -2.78
C ALA A 11 6.42 -15.87 -3.43
N SER A 12 6.11 -15.06 -4.46
CA SER A 12 7.13 -14.17 -5.06
C SER A 12 7.53 -13.06 -4.10
N LEU A 13 6.57 -12.51 -3.34
CA LEU A 13 6.87 -11.54 -2.28
C LEU A 13 7.79 -12.14 -1.20
N ALA A 14 7.46 -13.31 -0.66
CA ALA A 14 8.27 -13.98 0.36
C ALA A 14 9.71 -14.22 -0.14
N ASN A 15 9.87 -14.71 -1.37
CA ASN A 15 11.18 -14.92 -1.99
C ASN A 15 11.96 -13.62 -2.19
N ALA A 16 11.28 -12.51 -2.48
CA ALA A 16 11.92 -11.20 -2.61
C ALA A 16 12.39 -10.66 -1.25
N LEU A 17 11.54 -10.77 -0.21
CA LEU A 17 11.86 -10.30 1.15
C LEU A 17 13.02 -11.08 1.78
N ALA A 18 13.19 -12.36 1.45
CA ALA A 18 14.35 -13.16 1.87
C ALA A 18 15.71 -12.55 1.43
N LYS A 19 15.71 -11.66 0.42
CA LYS A 19 16.90 -10.93 -0.02
C LYS A 19 17.17 -9.64 0.78
N ARG A 20 16.35 -9.36 1.81
CA ARG A 20 16.43 -8.19 2.70
C ARG A 20 16.49 -6.86 1.95
N PRO A 21 15.48 -6.55 1.10
CA PRO A 21 15.39 -5.24 0.45
C PRO A 21 15.20 -4.14 1.50
N MET A 22 15.51 -2.89 1.15
CA MET A 22 15.22 -1.76 2.04
C MET A 22 13.73 -1.40 2.06
N ALA A 23 13.01 -1.63 0.97
CA ALA A 23 11.60 -1.27 0.85
C ALA A 23 10.82 -2.24 -0.04
N PHE A 24 9.53 -2.34 0.23
CA PHE A 24 8.52 -2.97 -0.62
C PHE A 24 7.51 -1.92 -1.06
N VAL A 25 7.46 -1.66 -2.37
CA VAL A 25 6.57 -0.68 -2.99
C VAL A 25 5.54 -1.41 -3.83
N TYR A 26 4.26 -1.10 -3.65
CA TYR A 26 3.19 -1.75 -4.40
C TYR A 26 1.94 -0.88 -4.52
N GLN A 27 1.11 -1.18 -5.53
CA GLN A 27 -0.18 -0.52 -5.72
C GLN A 27 -1.31 -1.41 -5.19
N PRO A 28 -2.02 -1.03 -4.12
CA PRO A 28 -3.04 -1.88 -3.51
C PRO A 28 -4.30 -2.01 -4.39
N ARG A 29 -4.60 -0.99 -5.19
CA ARG A 29 -5.78 -0.94 -6.06
C ARG A 29 -5.51 -0.18 -7.34
N ALA A 30 -6.33 -0.46 -8.35
CA ALA A 30 -6.24 0.16 -9.68
C ALA A 30 -4.80 0.17 -10.24
N HIS A 31 -4.11 -0.97 -10.08
CA HIS A 31 -2.72 -1.13 -10.49
C HIS A 31 -2.52 -0.73 -11.94
N LEU A 32 -1.57 0.16 -12.24
CA LEU A 32 -1.30 0.61 -13.60
C LEU A 32 -0.29 -0.34 -14.28
N PRO A 33 -0.57 -0.89 -15.48
CA PRO A 33 -1.68 -0.63 -16.41
C PRO A 33 -2.87 -1.62 -16.32
N LEU A 34 -2.81 -2.60 -15.40
CA LEU A 34 -3.68 -3.78 -15.41
C LEU A 34 -5.08 -3.56 -14.78
N GLY A 35 -5.29 -2.47 -14.05
CA GLY A 35 -6.53 -2.16 -13.35
C GLY A 35 -6.86 -3.10 -12.19
N LEU A 36 -5.93 -3.96 -11.78
CA LEU A 36 -6.15 -4.96 -10.72
C LEU A 36 -6.19 -4.30 -9.34
N SER A 37 -7.00 -4.87 -8.45
CA SER A 37 -7.10 -4.48 -7.05
C SER A 37 -7.03 -5.71 -6.17
N MET A 38 -6.36 -5.59 -5.03
CA MET A 38 -6.30 -6.68 -4.06
C MET A 38 -7.54 -6.69 -3.16
N SER A 39 -7.92 -7.88 -2.69
CA SER A 39 -8.90 -8.05 -1.62
C SER A 39 -8.32 -7.73 -0.24
N ASN A 40 -9.20 -7.61 0.77
CA ASN A 40 -8.77 -7.51 2.17
C ASN A 40 -8.02 -8.78 2.62
N ASP A 41 -8.49 -9.97 2.24
CA ASP A 41 -7.83 -11.24 2.56
C ASP A 41 -6.39 -11.27 2.02
N ARG A 42 -6.18 -10.72 0.81
CA ARG A 42 -4.84 -10.56 0.24
C ARG A 42 -3.99 -9.58 1.04
N ALA A 43 -4.57 -8.49 1.51
CA ALA A 43 -3.90 -7.52 2.37
C ALA A 43 -3.45 -8.17 3.69
N GLU A 44 -4.33 -8.93 4.34
CA GLU A 44 -4.02 -9.64 5.58
C GLU A 44 -2.92 -10.69 5.38
N ALA A 45 -3.03 -11.51 4.32
CA ALA A 45 -2.02 -12.51 4.00
C ALA A 45 -0.66 -11.86 3.70
N ARG A 46 -0.66 -10.69 3.05
CA ARG A 46 0.55 -9.91 2.77
C ARG A 46 1.13 -9.31 4.05
N ALA A 47 0.30 -8.75 4.94
CA ALA A 47 0.71 -8.22 6.22
C ALA A 47 1.39 -9.31 7.08
N GLY A 48 0.83 -10.52 7.13
CA GLY A 48 1.42 -11.63 7.86
C GLY A 48 2.80 -12.10 7.34
N ILE A 49 3.11 -11.83 6.07
CA ILE A 49 4.47 -12.03 5.52
C ILE A 49 5.36 -10.87 5.94
N LEU A 50 4.91 -9.63 5.74
CA LEU A 50 5.70 -8.41 5.99
C LEU A 50 6.04 -8.20 7.48
N GLN A 51 5.17 -8.63 8.41
CA GLN A 51 5.44 -8.60 9.86
C GLN A 51 6.70 -9.38 10.27
N ARG A 52 7.16 -10.33 9.44
CA ARG A 52 8.39 -11.09 9.68
C ARG A 52 9.66 -10.31 9.28
N TYR A 53 9.50 -9.17 8.63
CA TYR A 53 10.57 -8.33 8.09
C TYR A 53 10.37 -6.86 8.52
N PRO A 54 10.37 -6.56 9.83
CA PRO A 54 10.09 -5.22 10.35
C PRO A 54 11.12 -4.15 9.93
N GLU A 55 12.28 -4.56 9.40
CA GLU A 55 13.27 -3.64 8.83
C GLU A 55 12.90 -3.09 7.45
N VAL A 56 11.96 -3.72 6.74
CA VAL A 56 11.59 -3.37 5.37
C VAL A 56 10.54 -2.26 5.40
N GLY A 57 10.86 -1.11 4.81
CA GLY A 57 9.89 -0.02 4.64
C GLY A 57 8.76 -0.43 3.69
N ILE A 58 7.53 -0.04 3.99
CA ILE A 58 6.35 -0.38 3.18
C ILE A 58 5.79 0.91 2.59
N ILE A 59 5.60 0.91 1.27
CA ILE A 59 5.03 2.02 0.53
C ILE A 59 3.84 1.53 -0.29
N GLU A 60 2.66 2.06 0.03
CA GLU A 60 1.42 1.85 -0.72
C GLU A 60 1.25 3.01 -1.72
N ASP A 61 1.43 2.74 -3.00
CA ASP A 61 1.21 3.70 -4.08
C ASP A 61 -0.24 3.62 -4.57
N ASP A 62 -1.08 4.55 -4.14
CA ASP A 62 -2.51 4.65 -4.48
C ASP A 62 -2.77 5.92 -5.32
N PRO A 63 -2.24 6.01 -6.55
CA PRO A 63 -2.27 7.23 -7.36
C PRO A 63 -3.67 7.60 -7.82
N LEU A 64 -4.55 6.60 -7.96
CA LEU A 64 -5.94 6.78 -8.40
C LEU A 64 -6.94 6.73 -7.25
N GLY A 65 -6.47 6.76 -6.00
CA GLY A 65 -7.29 6.51 -4.82
C GLY A 65 -8.60 7.29 -4.74
N PRO A 66 -8.57 8.62 -4.91
CA PRO A 66 -9.78 9.44 -4.90
C PRO A 66 -10.79 9.14 -6.03
N LEU A 67 -10.36 8.44 -7.09
CA LEU A 67 -11.17 8.08 -8.25
C LEU A 67 -11.62 6.62 -8.22
N CYS A 68 -11.08 5.80 -7.32
CA CYS A 68 -11.40 4.38 -7.23
C CYS A 68 -12.74 4.15 -6.51
N GLY A 69 -13.64 3.41 -7.16
CA GLY A 69 -14.89 2.95 -6.55
C GLY A 69 -14.73 1.78 -5.59
N THR A 70 -13.58 1.10 -5.61
CA THR A 70 -13.25 0.00 -4.70
C THR A 70 -12.57 0.52 -3.42
N PRO A 71 -12.92 0.00 -2.23
CA PRO A 71 -12.21 0.32 -0.99
C PRO A 71 -10.70 0.10 -1.08
N ALA A 72 -9.92 0.88 -0.32
CA ALA A 72 -8.48 0.67 -0.21
C ALA A 72 -8.22 -0.45 0.80
N ALA A 73 -8.02 -1.67 0.32
CA ALA A 73 -7.38 -2.71 1.12
C ALA A 73 -5.95 -2.23 1.42
N SER A 74 -5.53 -2.31 2.68
CA SER A 74 -4.21 -1.83 3.14
C SER A 74 -3.63 -2.79 4.16
N VAL A 75 -2.31 -2.93 4.16
CA VAL A 75 -1.60 -3.74 5.16
C VAL A 75 -1.49 -3.06 6.52
N GLY A 76 -1.95 -1.81 6.64
CA GLY A 76 -2.03 -1.04 7.89
C GLY A 76 -3.47 -0.72 8.32
N SER A 77 -4.44 -1.55 7.92
CA SER A 77 -5.85 -1.25 8.13
C SER A 77 -6.34 -1.49 9.57
N ARG A 78 -5.60 -2.23 10.40
CA ARG A 78 -5.91 -2.44 11.83
C ARG A 78 -4.88 -1.74 12.75
N PRO A 79 -5.25 -1.40 13.99
CA PRO A 79 -4.37 -0.67 14.92
C PRO A 79 -3.07 -1.40 15.28
N ASP A 80 -3.08 -2.73 15.25
CA ASP A 80 -1.92 -3.58 15.56
C ASP A 80 -1.14 -4.02 14.30
N ASP A 81 -1.53 -3.49 13.13
CA ASP A 81 -0.90 -3.83 11.85
C ASP A 81 0.37 -3.01 11.59
N LEU A 82 0.90 -3.15 10.38
CA LEU A 82 2.06 -2.43 9.87
C LEU A 82 1.71 -0.95 9.66
N ASP A 83 2.71 -0.06 9.67
CA ASP A 83 2.54 1.37 9.37
C ASP A 83 3.09 1.70 7.97
N PRO A 84 2.33 1.47 6.88
CA PRO A 84 2.77 1.79 5.53
C PRO A 84 2.72 3.31 5.27
N VAL A 85 3.69 3.81 4.52
CA VAL A 85 3.56 5.14 3.90
C VAL A 85 2.63 5.02 2.70
N VAL A 86 1.50 5.74 2.74
CA VAL A 86 0.56 5.79 1.61
C VAL A 86 0.85 7.01 0.74
N LEU A 87 1.23 6.77 -0.51
CA LEU A 87 1.37 7.79 -1.54
C LEU A 87 0.04 7.90 -2.30
N GLN A 88 -0.67 9.02 -2.12
CA GLN A 88 -1.88 9.29 -2.91
C GLN A 88 -1.62 10.32 -3.99
N GLY A 89 -2.07 9.99 -5.20
CA GLY A 89 -2.02 10.92 -6.33
C GLY A 89 -2.89 12.15 -6.06
N SER A 90 -2.32 13.33 -6.29
CA SER A 90 -3.07 14.58 -6.27
C SER A 90 -3.85 14.73 -7.59
N ARG A 91 -5.18 14.80 -7.49
CA ARG A 91 -6.23 14.94 -8.54
C ARG A 91 -5.80 15.48 -9.93
N PRO A 92 -6.44 15.02 -11.02
CA PRO A 92 -6.67 15.86 -12.20
C PRO A 92 -7.96 16.69 -12.03
N GLY A 93 -7.85 18.03 -11.99
CA GLY A 93 -8.91 18.99 -12.35
C GLY A 93 -10.05 19.29 -11.34
N PRO A 94 -10.79 20.40 -11.53
CA PRO A 94 -11.68 21.02 -10.54
C PRO A 94 -13.04 20.34 -10.31
N ALA A 95 -13.20 19.05 -10.64
CA ALA A 95 -14.46 18.35 -10.40
C ALA A 95 -14.46 17.61 -9.05
N LEU A 96 -15.56 17.81 -8.31
CA LEU A 96 -16.08 17.00 -7.20
C LEU A 96 -15.70 17.40 -5.76
N GLU A 97 -16.28 18.52 -5.32
CA GLU A 97 -16.58 18.87 -3.93
C GLU A 97 -17.61 17.88 -3.34
N ARG A 98 -17.23 16.63 -3.07
CA ARG A 98 -18.09 15.72 -2.30
C ARG A 98 -17.39 14.50 -1.70
N HIS A 99 -16.20 14.62 -1.11
CA HIS A 99 -15.64 13.50 -0.33
C HIS A 99 -14.70 13.92 0.83
N ARG A 100 -15.04 14.99 1.55
CA ARG A 100 -14.29 15.52 2.71
C ARG A 100 -14.26 14.62 3.96
N ARG A 101 -14.79 13.38 3.92
CA ARG A 101 -14.89 12.49 5.10
C ARG A 101 -13.99 11.25 5.07
N GLN A 102 -13.03 11.17 4.15
CA GLN A 102 -12.07 10.05 4.09
C GLN A 102 -10.59 10.50 4.15
N CYS A 103 -10.31 11.73 4.63
CA CYS A 103 -8.96 12.32 4.63
C CYS A 103 -8.32 12.46 6.01
N ALA A 104 -8.97 12.01 7.10
CA ALA A 104 -8.44 12.20 8.45
C ALA A 104 -7.47 11.12 8.94
N ALA A 105 -7.14 10.12 8.10
CA ALA A 105 -6.32 8.97 8.49
C ALA A 105 -4.93 8.96 7.81
N CYS A 106 -4.39 10.11 7.40
CA CYS A 106 -2.94 10.23 7.18
C CYS A 106 -2.24 10.25 8.54
N GLY A 107 -2.29 9.14 9.27
CA GLY A 107 -1.60 8.94 10.53
C GLY A 107 -0.46 7.97 10.33
N GLY A 108 0.58 8.39 9.62
CA GLY A 108 1.87 7.73 9.72
C GLY A 108 2.57 8.20 11.00
N ASP A 109 3.23 7.30 11.72
CA ASP A 109 4.05 7.67 12.87
C ASP A 109 5.12 8.72 12.40
N PRO A 110 5.35 9.83 13.12
CA PRO A 110 6.49 10.72 12.84
C PRO A 110 7.83 9.97 12.73
N ALA A 111 7.98 8.79 13.37
CA ALA A 111 9.13 7.91 13.20
C ALA A 111 9.25 7.29 11.78
N SER A 112 8.12 7.01 11.12
CA SER A 112 8.07 6.52 9.73
C SER A 112 8.39 7.64 8.73
N SER A 113 7.99 8.88 9.04
CA SER A 113 8.35 10.07 8.24
C SER A 113 9.86 10.37 8.25
N ALA A 114 10.55 10.07 9.35
CA ALA A 114 12.00 10.30 9.49
C ALA A 114 12.86 9.38 8.61
N ARG A 115 12.36 8.21 8.18
CA ARG A 115 13.10 7.27 7.31
C ARG A 115 13.01 7.62 5.82
N MET A 116 12.19 8.59 5.43
CA MET A 116 12.04 9.04 4.04
C MET A 116 13.01 10.18 3.65
N ALA A 117 13.86 10.64 4.57
CA ALA A 117 14.98 11.50 4.26
C ALA A 117 16.18 10.62 3.89
N TRP A 118 16.26 10.20 2.63
CA TRP A 118 17.41 9.45 2.13
C TRP A 118 18.66 10.33 2.16
N ALA A 119 19.63 9.93 3.00
CA ALA A 119 21.03 10.31 2.90
C ALA A 119 21.72 9.51 1.78
#